data_AF-A0A9Q8USL5-F1
#
_entry.id   AF-A0A9Q8USL5-F1
#
_cell.length_a   1.000
_cell.length_b   1.000
_cell.length_c   1.000
_cell.angle_alpha   90.00
_cell.angle_beta   90.00
_cell.angle_gamma   90.00
#
_symmetry.space_group_name_H-M   'P 1'
#
loop_
_entity.id
_entity.type
_entity.pdbx_description
1 polymer ?
#
loop_
_entity_poly.entity_id
_entity_poly.type
_entity_poly.pdbx_seq_one_letter_code
_entity_poly.pdbx_strand_id
1 'polypeptide(L)'
;MGAFNKQGEGEHHRHDDIYELSVQYEKGCAMRGWLWIPRKPDGISSKKRKREAEAEAEADLIKATKQWLITQLKNRATSNIKCAQASCTAILVGSEISSVARSDTLEQYREKATQEYFKQYPNYIECPNADCTYGYIVEQGDSSIFNCRVCLVQYCMKCVVNWHDDETCEDYRARIRAETAGGDRATKKLLRREAKLCPRYKAWIQKISGCDHMTCKCGFEFCYVCLGAWDGFSRGAHRPDCRINHGSWFED
;
A
#
# COMPACT_ATOMS: atom_id res chain seq x y z
N MET A 1 -20.51 -1.85 13.65
CA MET A 1 -20.34 -3.33 13.74
C MET A 1 -20.78 -3.88 12.40
N GLY A 2 -19.90 -4.55 11.66
CA GLY A 2 -20.32 -5.27 10.44
C GLY A 2 -21.34 -6.34 10.80
N ALA A 3 -22.34 -6.54 9.96
CA ALA A 3 -23.36 -7.54 10.18
C ALA A 3 -22.74 -8.95 10.01
N PHE A 4 -22.55 -9.64 11.13
CA PHE A 4 -22.10 -11.04 11.13
C PHE A 4 -23.29 -11.90 10.70
N ASN A 5 -23.24 -12.44 9.47
CA ASN A 5 -24.33 -13.25 8.95
C ASN A 5 -23.99 -14.73 9.11
N LYS A 6 -24.67 -15.41 10.04
CA LYS A 6 -24.56 -16.86 10.25
C LYS A 6 -25.38 -17.57 9.18
N GLN A 7 -24.79 -17.89 8.05
CA GLN A 7 -25.37 -18.84 7.09
C GLN A 7 -24.57 -20.14 7.19
N GLY A 8 -25.06 -21.06 8.03
CA GLY A 8 -24.53 -22.42 8.11
C GLY A 8 -25.39 -23.35 7.28
N GLU A 9 -24.97 -23.65 6.06
CA GLU A 9 -25.43 -24.86 5.36
C GLU A 9 -24.54 -26.01 5.86
N GLY A 10 -25.00 -26.74 6.87
CA GLY A 10 -24.25 -27.88 7.38
C GLY A 10 -24.34 -29.05 6.41
N GLU A 11 -23.29 -29.30 5.64
CA GLU A 11 -23.18 -30.57 4.91
C GLU A 11 -22.86 -31.69 5.90
N HIS A 12 -23.76 -32.67 5.99
CA HIS A 12 -23.63 -33.82 6.89
C HIS A 12 -22.72 -34.88 6.28
N HIS A 13 -21.45 -34.90 6.72
CA HIS A 13 -20.57 -36.03 6.47
C HIS A 13 -20.70 -37.06 7.58
N ARG A 14 -20.64 -38.36 7.22
CA ARG A 14 -21.09 -39.53 8.00
C ARG A 14 -20.59 -39.64 9.46
N HIS A 15 -19.59 -38.87 9.90
CA HIS A 15 -19.04 -38.91 11.26
C HIS A 15 -18.84 -37.54 11.91
N ASP A 16 -19.02 -36.43 11.18
CA ASP A 16 -18.60 -35.09 11.61
C ASP A 16 -19.66 -34.03 11.29
N ASP A 17 -19.76 -33.00 12.13
CA ASP A 17 -20.47 -31.78 11.77
C ASP A 17 -19.47 -30.74 11.25
N ILE A 18 -19.61 -30.34 9.99
CA ILE A 18 -18.81 -29.28 9.35
C ILE A 18 -19.69 -28.04 9.24
N TYR A 19 -19.18 -26.89 9.70
CA TYR A 19 -19.85 -25.60 9.61
C TYR A 19 -18.97 -24.60 8.86
N GLU A 20 -19.53 -23.92 7.86
CA GLU A 20 -18.90 -22.76 7.24
C GLU A 20 -19.18 -21.52 8.11
N LEU A 21 -18.12 -20.81 8.49
CA LEU A 21 -18.16 -19.51 9.15
C LEU A 21 -17.76 -18.45 8.14
N SER A 22 -18.45 -17.32 8.14
CA SER A 22 -18.11 -16.23 7.23
C SER A 22 -18.21 -14.85 7.86
N VAL A 23 -17.23 -13.99 7.57
CA VAL A 23 -17.29 -12.54 7.84
C VAL A 23 -17.71 -11.87 6.54
N GLN A 24 -18.98 -11.46 6.45
CA GLN A 24 -19.52 -10.87 5.23
C GLN A 24 -19.19 -9.37 5.12
N TYR A 25 -18.95 -8.94 3.88
CA TYR A 25 -18.75 -7.58 3.45
C TYR A 25 -19.98 -7.07 2.68
N GLU A 26 -20.13 -5.75 2.54
CA GLU A 26 -21.32 -5.11 1.95
C GLU A 26 -21.60 -5.57 0.51
N LYS A 27 -20.57 -5.95 -0.26
CA LYS A 27 -20.71 -6.40 -1.65
C LYS A 27 -20.89 -7.91 -1.83
N GLY A 28 -21.39 -8.63 -0.82
CA GLY A 28 -21.61 -10.08 -0.89
C GLY A 28 -20.32 -10.92 -0.92
N CYS A 29 -19.17 -10.29 -0.67
CA CYS A 29 -17.91 -10.98 -0.44
C CYS A 29 -17.82 -11.42 1.02
N ALA A 30 -17.12 -12.51 1.30
CA ALA A 30 -16.92 -12.92 2.69
C ALA A 30 -15.56 -13.59 2.91
N MET A 31 -14.96 -13.34 4.07
CA MET A 31 -13.89 -14.19 4.58
C MET A 31 -14.50 -15.46 5.13
N ARG A 32 -14.17 -16.61 4.52
CA ARG A 32 -14.73 -17.91 4.90
C ARG A 32 -13.71 -18.70 5.73
N GLY A 33 -14.21 -19.42 6.72
CA GLY A 33 -13.47 -20.38 7.54
C GLY A 33 -14.33 -21.62 7.77
N TRP A 34 -13.69 -22.74 8.08
CA TRP A 34 -14.38 -24.02 8.30
C TRP A 34 -14.19 -24.45 9.75
N LEU A 35 -15.28 -24.76 10.42
CA LEU A 35 -15.29 -25.33 11.77
C LEU A 35 -15.65 -26.81 11.70
N TRP A 36 -14.76 -27.63 12.24
CA TRP A 36 -14.94 -29.07 12.35
C TRP A 36 -15.28 -29.44 13.80
N ILE A 37 -16.42 -30.10 14.01
CA ILE A 37 -16.82 -30.60 15.33
C ILE A 37 -17.02 -32.13 15.26
N PRO A 38 -16.16 -32.93 15.91
CA PRO A 38 -16.32 -34.38 15.93
C PRO A 38 -17.54 -34.78 16.74
N ARG A 39 -18.38 -35.66 16.18
CA ARG A 39 -19.52 -36.24 16.90
C ARG A 39 -19.01 -37.22 17.95
N LYS A 40 -19.66 -37.24 19.11
CA LYS A 40 -19.41 -38.29 20.10
C LYS A 40 -20.04 -39.63 19.62
N PRO A 41 -19.53 -40.80 20.08
CA PRO A 41 -20.09 -42.11 19.74
C PRO A 41 -21.59 -42.25 20.05
N ASP A 42 -22.03 -41.53 21.08
CA ASP A 42 -23.40 -41.43 21.60
C ASP A 42 -24.31 -40.47 20.81
N GLY A 43 -23.82 -39.86 19.73
CA GLY A 43 -24.61 -39.05 18.80
C GLY A 43 -25.07 -37.68 19.32
N ILE A 44 -24.84 -37.36 20.61
CA ILE A 44 -25.29 -36.13 21.25
C ILE A 44 -24.12 -35.16 21.42
N SER A 45 -24.01 -34.18 20.51
CA SER A 45 -23.20 -32.97 20.74
C SER A 45 -23.90 -32.07 21.76
N SER A 46 -23.24 -31.71 22.87
CA SER A 46 -23.85 -30.81 23.85
C SER A 46 -23.97 -29.40 23.24
N LYS A 47 -25.17 -28.81 23.31
CA LYS A 47 -25.43 -27.44 22.79
C LYS A 47 -24.40 -26.41 23.30
N LYS A 48 -23.90 -26.59 24.53
CA LYS A 48 -22.86 -25.76 25.14
C LYS A 48 -21.52 -25.88 24.40
N ARG A 49 -21.03 -27.11 24.18
CA ARG A 49 -19.77 -27.36 23.48
C ARG A 49 -19.80 -26.87 22.04
N LYS A 50 -20.96 -26.99 21.36
CA LYS A 50 -21.16 -26.41 20.03
C LYS A 50 -21.02 -24.88 20.05
N ARG A 51 -21.68 -24.19 20.98
CA ARG A 51 -21.58 -22.72 21.10
C ARG A 51 -20.18 -22.24 21.44
N GLU A 52 -19.47 -22.95 22.31
CA GLU A 52 -18.08 -22.62 22.66
C GLU A 52 -17.15 -22.80 21.45
N ALA A 53 -17.26 -23.91 20.71
CA ALA A 53 -16.49 -24.15 19.49
C ALA A 53 -16.79 -23.13 18.38
N GLU A 54 -18.06 -22.76 18.19
CA GLU A 54 -18.46 -21.69 17.26
C GLU A 54 -17.84 -20.34 17.62
N ALA A 55 -17.87 -19.96 18.91
CA ALA A 55 -17.32 -18.69 19.37
C ALA A 55 -15.78 -18.64 19.25
N GLU A 56 -15.10 -19.75 19.51
CA GLU A 56 -13.64 -19.86 19.35
C GLU A 56 -13.23 -19.74 17.88
N ALA A 57 -13.90 -20.48 16.99
CA ALA A 57 -13.62 -20.42 15.57
C ALA A 57 -13.94 -19.06 14.93
N GLU A 58 -14.98 -18.37 15.43
CA GLU A 58 -15.28 -16.99 15.07
C GLU A 58 -14.14 -16.04 15.48
N ALA A 59 -13.64 -16.17 16.71
CA ALA A 59 -12.52 -15.36 17.18
C ALA A 59 -11.24 -15.58 16.35
N ASP A 60 -10.96 -16.83 15.96
CA ASP A 60 -9.83 -17.18 15.11
C ASP A 60 -9.97 -16.62 13.69
N LEU A 61 -11.16 -16.68 13.09
CA LEU A 61 -11.42 -16.10 11.78
C LEU A 61 -11.24 -14.57 11.79
N ILE A 62 -11.72 -13.90 12.83
CA ILE A 62 -11.50 -12.46 13.03
C ILE A 62 -10.00 -12.14 13.16
N LYS A 63 -9.27 -12.92 13.96
CA LYS A 63 -7.82 -12.76 14.16
C LYS A 63 -7.06 -12.95 12.85
N ALA A 64 -7.37 -13.98 12.07
CA ALA A 64 -6.77 -14.23 10.77
C ALA A 64 -7.07 -13.09 9.78
N THR A 65 -8.31 -12.62 9.75
CA THR A 65 -8.72 -11.50 8.89
C THR A 65 -7.98 -10.21 9.24
N LYS A 66 -7.83 -9.91 10.55
CA LYS A 66 -7.03 -8.77 11.02
C LYS A 66 -5.57 -8.87 10.54
N GLN A 67 -4.95 -10.03 10.72
CA GLN A 67 -3.54 -10.22 10.34
C GLN A 67 -3.34 -10.09 8.81
N TRP A 68 -4.28 -10.60 8.04
CA TRP A 68 -4.29 -10.44 6.60
C TRP A 68 -4.40 -8.96 6.20
N LEU A 69 -5.33 -8.20 6.81
CA LEU A 69 -5.54 -6.78 6.52
C LEU A 69 -4.29 -5.94 6.83
N ILE A 70 -3.66 -6.17 8.00
CA ILE A 70 -2.37 -5.53 8.35
C ILE A 70 -1.32 -5.80 7.28
N THR A 71 -1.25 -7.03 6.78
CA THR A 71 -0.29 -7.41 5.73
C THR A 71 -0.60 -6.68 4.41
N GLN A 72 -1.87 -6.52 4.05
CA GLN A 72 -2.24 -5.74 2.87
C GLN A 72 -1.89 -4.25 3.05
N LEU A 73 -2.18 -3.67 4.21
CA LEU A 73 -1.86 -2.27 4.52
C LEU A 73 -0.36 -1.98 4.47
N LYS A 74 0.51 -2.93 4.80
CA LYS A 74 1.98 -2.76 4.62
C LYS A 74 2.40 -2.80 3.16
N ASN A 75 1.75 -3.64 2.35
CA ASN A 75 2.26 -4.02 1.03
C ASN A 75 1.54 -3.39 -0.16
N ARG A 76 0.34 -2.84 0.00
CA ARG A 76 -0.52 -2.34 -1.09
C ARG A 76 -1.04 -0.94 -0.84
N ALA A 77 -1.42 -0.23 -1.89
CA ALA A 77 -2.18 1.01 -1.75
C ALA A 77 -3.56 0.74 -1.15
N THR A 78 -4.13 1.69 -0.41
CA THR A 78 -5.45 1.52 0.24
C THR A 78 -6.56 1.28 -0.78
N SER A 79 -6.44 1.85 -1.98
CA SER A 79 -7.34 1.67 -3.13
C SER A 79 -7.23 0.32 -3.85
N ASN A 80 -6.30 -0.57 -3.43
CA ASN A 80 -6.05 -1.86 -4.07
C ASN A 80 -6.01 -3.02 -3.06
N ILE A 81 -6.71 -2.87 -1.94
CA ILE A 81 -6.91 -3.95 -0.96
C ILE A 81 -8.07 -4.81 -1.48
N LYS A 82 -7.75 -5.97 -2.06
CA LYS A 82 -8.72 -6.94 -2.55
C LYS A 82 -9.23 -7.84 -1.44
N CYS A 83 -10.39 -8.47 -1.59
CA CYS A 83 -10.84 -9.54 -0.69
C CYS A 83 -9.77 -10.65 -0.53
N ALA A 84 -9.65 -11.27 0.65
CA ALA A 84 -8.64 -12.32 0.86
C ALA A 84 -8.98 -13.67 0.22
N GLN A 85 -10.23 -13.87 -0.23
CA GLN A 85 -10.63 -15.10 -0.90
C GLN A 85 -9.93 -15.20 -2.26
N ALA A 86 -9.27 -16.33 -2.52
CA ALA A 86 -8.33 -16.51 -3.64
C ALA A 86 -8.92 -16.18 -5.04
N SER A 87 -10.22 -16.45 -5.25
CA SER A 87 -10.93 -16.19 -6.50
C SER A 87 -11.69 -14.86 -6.52
N CYS A 88 -11.71 -14.12 -5.41
CA CYS A 88 -12.46 -12.88 -5.31
C CYS A 88 -11.63 -11.69 -5.80
N THR A 89 -12.17 -10.94 -6.75
CA THR A 89 -11.51 -9.75 -7.32
C THR A 89 -12.01 -8.42 -6.75
N ALA A 90 -12.98 -8.47 -5.84
CA ALA A 90 -13.58 -7.29 -5.23
C ALA A 90 -12.52 -6.49 -4.43
N ILE A 91 -12.56 -5.17 -4.58
CA ILE A 91 -11.77 -4.23 -3.79
C ILE A 91 -12.60 -3.79 -2.61
N LEU A 92 -12.01 -3.89 -1.41
CA LEU A 92 -12.64 -3.49 -0.17
C LEU A 92 -12.73 -1.96 -0.07
N VAL A 93 -13.90 -1.45 0.29
CA VAL A 93 -14.12 -0.02 0.54
C VAL A 93 -13.88 0.32 2.02
N GLY A 94 -13.78 1.62 2.34
CA GLY A 94 -13.47 2.07 3.70
C GLY A 94 -14.47 1.62 4.77
N SER A 95 -15.77 1.50 4.44
CA SER A 95 -16.81 0.96 5.35
C SER A 95 -16.53 -0.50 5.71
N GLU A 96 -16.17 -1.33 4.72
CA GLU A 96 -15.85 -2.76 4.87
C GLU A 96 -14.55 -2.96 5.67
N ILE A 97 -13.55 -2.10 5.47
CA ILE A 97 -12.33 -2.13 6.26
C ILE A 97 -12.62 -1.72 7.71
N SER A 98 -13.43 -0.68 7.90
CA SER A 98 -13.82 -0.17 9.23
C SER A 98 -14.66 -1.17 10.02
N SER A 99 -15.43 -2.03 9.35
CA SER A 99 -16.29 -3.01 10.02
C SER A 99 -15.52 -4.19 10.60
N VAL A 100 -14.32 -4.46 10.08
CA VAL A 100 -13.47 -5.60 10.47
C VAL A 100 -12.21 -5.17 11.23
N ALA A 101 -11.69 -3.97 10.97
CA ALA A 101 -10.52 -3.44 11.66
C ALA A 101 -10.84 -3.07 13.13
N ARG A 102 -9.92 -3.39 14.04
CA ARG A 102 -9.88 -2.77 15.39
C ARG A 102 -9.38 -1.32 15.28
N SER A 103 -9.52 -0.55 16.37
CA SER A 103 -9.13 0.87 16.41
C SER A 103 -7.70 1.12 15.91
N ASP A 104 -6.73 0.29 16.30
CA ASP A 104 -5.33 0.39 15.88
C ASP A 104 -5.12 0.23 14.36
N THR A 105 -5.75 -0.80 13.77
CA THR A 105 -5.62 -1.10 12.34
C THR A 105 -6.44 -0.13 11.49
N LEU A 106 -7.56 0.32 12.03
CA LEU A 106 -8.41 1.32 11.39
C LEU A 106 -7.69 2.67 11.30
N GLU A 107 -6.99 3.08 12.36
CA GLU A 107 -6.21 4.33 12.34
C GLU A 107 -5.09 4.26 11.30
N GLN A 108 -4.35 3.14 11.24
CA GLN A 108 -3.34 2.93 10.20
C GLN A 108 -3.93 2.99 8.78
N TYR A 109 -5.12 2.44 8.57
CA TYR A 109 -5.82 2.56 7.28
C TYR A 109 -6.17 4.01 6.97
N ARG A 110 -6.73 4.75 7.94
CA ARG A 110 -7.14 6.15 7.77
C ARG A 110 -5.95 7.05 7.49
N GLU A 111 -4.89 6.96 8.29
CA GLU A 111 -3.65 7.73 8.08
C GLU A 111 -3.09 7.47 6.67
N LYS A 112 -3.00 6.20 6.28
CA LYS A 112 -2.49 5.83 4.96
C LYS A 112 -3.40 6.33 3.83
N ALA A 113 -4.71 6.19 3.97
CA ALA A 113 -5.68 6.66 2.98
C ALA A 113 -5.62 8.18 2.82
N THR A 114 -5.51 8.92 3.93
CA THR A 114 -5.36 10.38 3.95
C THR A 114 -4.04 10.81 3.28
N GLN A 115 -2.93 10.15 3.58
CA GLN A 115 -1.66 10.41 2.90
C GLN A 115 -1.74 10.13 1.40
N GLU A 116 -2.35 9.01 0.99
CA GLU A 116 -2.55 8.68 -0.42
C GLU A 116 -3.47 9.67 -1.14
N TYR A 117 -4.46 10.24 -0.45
CA TYR A 117 -5.31 11.31 -0.96
C TYR A 117 -4.51 12.59 -1.21
N PHE A 118 -3.76 13.07 -0.22
CA PHE A 118 -2.98 14.30 -0.35
C PHE A 118 -1.83 14.18 -1.37
N LYS A 119 -1.23 13.00 -1.52
CA LYS A 119 -0.20 12.74 -2.54
C LYS A 119 -0.66 12.91 -3.98
N GLN A 120 -1.97 13.05 -4.22
CA GLN A 120 -2.53 13.34 -5.55
C GLN A 120 -2.37 14.82 -5.93
N TYR A 121 -2.16 15.70 -4.96
CA TYR A 121 -2.00 17.14 -5.19
C TYR A 121 -0.54 17.45 -5.58
N PRO A 122 -0.28 18.07 -6.74
CA PRO A 122 1.09 18.40 -7.17
C PRO A 122 1.84 19.34 -6.23
N ASN A 123 1.10 20.12 -5.44
CA ASN A 123 1.61 21.07 -4.47
C ASN A 123 1.63 20.54 -3.03
N TYR A 124 1.34 19.26 -2.81
CA TYR A 124 1.52 18.62 -1.51
C TYR A 124 2.99 18.26 -1.28
N ILE A 125 3.52 18.65 -0.12
CA ILE A 125 4.87 18.33 0.31
C ILE A 125 4.82 17.64 1.68
N GLU A 126 5.51 16.50 1.77
CA GLU A 126 5.67 15.76 3.03
C GLU A 126 6.80 16.36 3.87
N CYS A 127 6.69 16.21 5.19
CA CYS A 127 7.80 16.51 6.09
C CYS A 127 9.04 15.68 5.71
N PRO A 128 10.23 16.28 5.57
CA PRO A 128 11.45 15.53 5.25
C PRO A 128 11.92 14.58 6.36
N ASN A 129 11.43 14.73 7.60
CA ASN A 129 11.73 13.79 8.67
C ASN A 129 10.99 12.45 8.43
N ALA A 130 11.74 11.36 8.31
CA ALA A 130 11.22 10.02 8.05
C ALA A 130 10.25 9.51 9.13
N ASP A 131 10.38 9.98 10.37
CA ASP A 131 9.50 9.61 11.48
C ASP A 131 8.29 10.56 11.63
N CYS A 132 8.11 11.50 10.69
CA CYS A 132 7.05 12.49 10.72
C CYS A 132 6.05 12.29 9.57
N THR A 133 4.78 12.08 9.91
CA THR A 133 3.69 11.90 8.92
C THR A 133 3.00 13.19 8.50
N TYR A 134 3.45 14.34 9.02
CA TYR A 134 2.89 15.65 8.68
C TYR A 134 3.22 16.03 7.23
N GLY A 135 2.29 16.72 6.59
CA GLY A 135 2.47 17.29 5.26
C GLY A 135 1.64 18.55 5.12
N TYR A 136 1.89 19.30 4.06
CA TYR A 136 1.23 20.57 3.81
C TYR A 136 1.05 20.80 2.31
N ILE A 137 0.09 21.63 1.97
CA ILE A 137 -0.22 22.03 0.60
C ILE A 137 0.37 23.43 0.42
N VAL A 138 1.23 23.60 -0.59
CA VAL A 138 1.85 24.88 -0.94
C VAL A 138 0.91 25.67 -1.86
N GLU A 139 0.60 26.90 -1.51
CA GLU A 139 -0.16 27.82 -2.36
C GLU A 139 0.76 28.87 -3.02
N GLN A 140 0.26 29.52 -4.07
CA GLN A 140 1.01 30.59 -4.72
C GLN A 140 1.17 31.77 -3.75
N GLY A 141 2.42 32.15 -3.48
CA GLY A 141 2.73 33.23 -2.55
C GLY A 141 3.17 32.76 -1.16
N ASP A 142 3.16 31.45 -0.90
CA ASP A 142 3.77 30.91 0.32
C ASP A 142 5.26 31.26 0.41
N SER A 143 5.75 31.36 1.65
CA SER A 143 7.18 31.53 1.98
C SER A 143 8.04 30.44 1.32
N SER A 144 9.37 30.49 1.38
CA SER A 144 10.20 29.32 1.06
C SER A 144 10.50 28.43 2.27
N ILE A 145 9.91 28.77 3.43
CA ILE A 145 10.15 28.12 4.73
C ILE A 145 8.92 27.32 5.14
N PHE A 146 9.11 26.04 5.43
CA PHE A 146 8.12 25.15 6.03
C PHE A 146 8.44 24.94 7.50
N ASN A 147 7.46 25.20 8.37
CA ASN A 147 7.55 24.91 9.81
C ASN A 147 6.68 23.69 10.11
N CYS A 148 7.29 22.54 10.38
CA CYS A 148 6.54 21.34 10.72
C CYS A 148 5.91 21.48 12.10
N ARG A 149 4.59 21.29 12.21
CA ARG A 149 3.86 21.40 13.50
C ARG A 149 3.99 20.16 14.38
N VAL A 150 4.56 19.08 13.85
CA VAL A 150 4.71 17.80 14.56
C VAL A 150 6.14 17.64 15.07
N CYS A 151 7.14 17.69 14.18
CA CYS A 151 8.54 17.55 14.60
C CYS A 151 9.20 18.89 14.99
N LEU A 152 8.53 20.02 14.80
CA LEU A 152 9.02 21.38 15.15
C LEU A 152 10.29 21.81 14.41
N VAL A 153 10.73 21.07 13.39
CA VAL A 153 11.87 21.42 12.55
C VAL A 153 11.42 22.34 11.41
N GLN A 154 12.29 23.30 11.07
CA GLN A 154 12.12 24.18 9.93
C GLN A 154 12.84 23.60 8.71
N TYR A 155 12.20 23.72 7.54
CA TYR A 155 12.71 23.18 6.29
C TYR A 155 12.66 24.23 5.17
N CYS A 156 13.65 24.20 4.29
CA CYS A 156 13.59 24.91 3.02
C CYS A 156 12.71 24.13 2.04
N MET A 157 11.60 24.72 1.60
CA MET A 157 10.62 24.06 0.71
C MET A 157 11.15 23.87 -0.72
N LYS A 158 12.08 24.74 -1.14
CA LYS A 158 12.71 24.66 -2.47
C LYS A 158 13.77 23.56 -2.55
N CYS A 159 14.45 23.29 -1.44
CA CYS A 159 15.53 22.30 -1.37
C CYS A 159 15.08 20.97 -0.73
N VAL A 160 13.97 20.98 0.01
CA VAL A 160 13.41 19.85 0.77
C VAL A 160 14.43 19.30 1.78
N VAL A 161 15.08 20.21 2.51
CA VAL A 161 16.11 19.95 3.52
C VAL A 161 15.90 20.88 4.71
N ASN A 162 16.63 20.68 5.81
CA ASN A 162 16.59 21.60 6.95
C ASN A 162 16.81 23.05 6.49
N TRP A 163 16.15 23.98 7.15
CA TRP A 163 16.28 25.39 6.83
C TRP A 163 17.75 25.85 6.90
N HIS A 164 18.13 26.67 5.93
CA HIS A 164 19.46 27.25 5.79
C HIS A 164 19.27 28.75 5.52
N ASP A 165 19.68 29.60 6.47
CA ASP A 165 19.62 31.06 6.36
C ASP A 165 20.97 31.70 5.98
N ASP A 166 22.04 30.93 6.12
CA ASP A 166 23.42 31.30 5.85
C ASP A 166 23.77 31.28 4.36
N GLU A 167 23.03 30.51 3.56
CA GLU A 167 23.26 30.40 2.12
C GLU A 167 21.97 30.40 1.29
N THR A 168 22.06 30.90 0.05
CA THR A 168 20.93 30.85 -0.88
C THR A 168 20.66 29.40 -1.31
N CYS A 169 19.44 29.12 -1.80
CA CYS A 169 19.12 27.80 -2.36
C CYS A 169 20.03 27.42 -3.54
N GLU A 170 20.56 28.41 -4.28
CA GLU A 170 21.44 28.18 -5.42
C GLU A 170 22.83 27.76 -4.96
N ASP A 171 23.38 28.46 -3.96
CA ASP A 171 24.67 28.15 -3.35
C ASP A 171 24.66 26.79 -2.67
N TYR A 172 23.61 26.50 -1.88
CA TYR A 172 23.40 25.19 -1.26
C TYR A 172 23.46 24.06 -2.31
N ARG A 173 22.74 24.22 -3.43
CA ARG A 173 22.71 23.22 -4.50
C ARG A 173 24.06 23.10 -5.19
N ALA A 174 24.78 24.20 -5.40
CA ALA A 174 26.11 24.17 -6.01
C ALA A 174 27.12 23.45 -5.11
N ARG A 175 27.10 23.73 -3.80
CA ARG A 175 27.93 23.08 -2.78
C ARG A 175 27.68 21.59 -2.72
N ILE A 176 26.42 21.15 -2.56
CA ILE A 176 26.08 19.72 -2.56
C ILE A 176 26.48 19.05 -3.88
N ARG A 177 26.34 19.70 -5.03
CA ARG A 177 26.81 19.17 -6.32
C ARG A 177 28.33 19.00 -6.36
N ALA A 178 29.08 19.95 -5.82
CA ALA A 178 30.55 19.90 -5.76
C ALA A 178 31.05 18.83 -4.79
N GLU A 179 30.47 18.76 -3.59
CA GLU A 179 30.76 17.73 -2.57
C GLU A 179 30.45 16.32 -3.10
N THR A 180 29.33 16.17 -3.83
CA THR A 180 28.97 14.89 -4.47
C THR A 180 29.68 14.65 -5.80
N ALA A 181 30.40 15.64 -6.36
CA ALA A 181 31.17 15.47 -7.59
C ALA A 181 32.42 14.59 -7.36
N GLY A 182 33.04 14.68 -6.18
CA GLY A 182 34.25 13.93 -5.80
C GLY A 182 34.02 12.58 -5.11
N GLY A 183 32.78 12.25 -4.72
CA GLY A 183 32.43 10.96 -4.12
C GLY A 183 32.19 9.89 -5.18
N ASP A 184 32.87 8.75 -5.03
CA ASP A 184 32.87 7.56 -5.88
C ASP A 184 31.59 7.34 -6.72
N ARG A 185 31.79 6.90 -7.98
CA ARG A 185 30.72 6.35 -8.84
C ARG A 185 29.88 5.27 -8.13
N ALA A 186 30.38 4.66 -7.06
CA ALA A 186 29.65 3.74 -6.18
C ALA A 186 28.54 4.43 -5.37
N THR A 187 28.76 5.65 -4.85
CA THR A 187 27.79 6.42 -4.05
C THR A 187 26.69 7.03 -4.91
N LYS A 188 27.03 7.46 -6.15
CA LYS A 188 26.03 7.87 -7.17
C LYS A 188 25.17 6.69 -7.64
N LYS A 189 25.68 5.46 -7.57
CA LYS A 189 24.90 4.25 -7.83
C LYS A 189 23.97 3.90 -6.67
N LEU A 190 24.28 4.27 -5.42
CA LEU A 190 23.42 4.01 -4.26
C LEU A 190 22.30 5.06 -4.12
N LEU A 191 22.61 6.36 -4.20
CA LEU A 191 21.61 7.43 -4.01
C LEU A 191 20.59 7.59 -5.15
N ARG A 192 20.92 7.16 -6.39
CA ARG A 192 20.00 7.19 -7.54
C ARG A 192 19.41 5.82 -7.93
N ARG A 193 19.85 4.70 -7.33
CA ARG A 193 19.28 3.38 -7.68
C ARG A 193 17.99 3.05 -6.96
N GLU A 194 17.78 3.55 -5.76
CA GLU A 194 16.87 2.83 -4.88
C GLU A 194 15.48 3.43 -4.77
N ALA A 195 15.18 4.63 -5.26
CA ALA A 195 13.80 5.08 -5.21
C ALA A 195 13.46 6.06 -6.35
N LYS A 196 12.59 5.66 -7.28
CA LYS A 196 11.89 6.58 -8.20
C LYS A 196 10.49 6.87 -7.65
N LEU A 197 9.73 7.78 -8.25
CA LEU A 197 8.32 7.98 -7.90
C LEU A 197 7.43 7.22 -8.89
N CYS A 198 6.39 6.57 -8.38
CA CYS A 198 5.37 5.97 -9.23
C CYS A 198 4.77 7.05 -10.16
N PRO A 199 4.67 6.81 -11.47
CA PRO A 199 4.15 7.83 -12.39
C PRO A 199 2.72 8.26 -12.06
N ARG A 200 1.91 7.32 -11.54
CA ARG A 200 0.48 7.48 -11.27
C ARG A 200 0.15 8.14 -9.93
N TYR A 201 0.81 7.75 -8.84
CA TYR A 201 0.46 8.25 -7.48
C TYR A 201 1.67 8.66 -6.65
N LYS A 202 2.84 8.80 -7.30
CA LYS A 202 4.07 9.38 -6.75
C LYS A 202 4.60 8.74 -5.45
N ALA A 203 4.29 7.47 -5.16
CA ALA A 203 4.99 6.75 -4.10
C ALA A 203 6.40 6.35 -4.52
N TRP A 204 7.32 6.33 -3.56
CA TRP A 204 8.68 5.84 -3.75
C TRP A 204 8.68 4.35 -4.15
N ILE A 205 9.39 4.06 -5.23
CA ILE A 205 9.49 2.74 -5.87
C ILE A 205 10.96 2.36 -6.00
N GLN A 206 11.34 1.24 -5.38
CA GLN A 206 12.71 0.72 -5.45
C GLN A 206 12.82 -0.37 -6.51
N LYS A 207 13.84 -0.30 -7.36
CA LYS A 207 14.13 -1.40 -8.30
C LYS A 207 14.99 -2.46 -7.60
N ILE A 208 14.38 -3.60 -7.31
CA ILE A 208 15.02 -4.70 -6.55
C ILE A 208 16.10 -5.40 -7.38
N SER A 209 15.82 -5.77 -8.65
CA SER A 209 16.78 -6.22 -9.67
C SER A 209 16.04 -6.62 -10.96
N GLY A 210 16.75 -6.97 -12.04
CA GLY A 210 16.14 -7.58 -13.23
C GLY A 210 15.49 -6.61 -14.23
N CYS A 211 14.25 -6.85 -14.62
CA CYS A 211 13.58 -6.19 -15.75
C CYS A 211 13.33 -4.67 -15.52
N ASP A 212 13.22 -3.91 -16.61
CA ASP A 212 12.79 -2.50 -16.57
C ASP A 212 11.25 -2.33 -16.57
N HIS A 213 10.50 -3.39 -16.86
CA HIS A 213 9.05 -3.44 -16.61
C HIS A 213 8.78 -3.52 -15.11
N MET A 214 8.07 -2.53 -14.55
CA MET A 214 7.69 -2.51 -13.16
C MET A 214 6.19 -2.32 -12.99
N THR A 215 5.60 -3.15 -12.15
CA THR A 215 4.24 -2.97 -11.65
C THR A 215 4.30 -2.32 -10.27
N CYS A 216 3.72 -1.13 -10.12
CA CYS A 216 3.67 -0.47 -8.82
C CYS A 216 2.65 -1.14 -7.89
N LYS A 217 2.73 -0.88 -6.57
CA LYS A 217 1.74 -1.32 -5.57
C LYS A 217 0.30 -0.86 -5.89
N CYS A 218 0.12 0.24 -6.64
CA CYS A 218 -1.19 0.68 -7.14
C CYS A 218 -1.70 -0.11 -8.37
N GLY A 219 -0.94 -1.08 -8.87
CA GLY A 219 -1.27 -1.86 -10.06
C GLY A 219 -0.90 -1.20 -11.40
N PHE A 220 -0.33 0.00 -11.41
CA PHE A 220 0.14 0.63 -12.65
C PHE A 220 1.43 -0.03 -13.14
N GLU A 221 1.42 -0.46 -14.39
CA GLU A 221 2.57 -1.03 -15.10
C GLU A 221 3.27 0.07 -15.90
N PHE A 222 4.59 0.18 -15.72
CA PHE A 222 5.37 1.25 -16.33
C PHE A 222 6.83 0.83 -16.52
N CYS A 223 7.53 1.57 -17.37
CA CYS A 223 8.97 1.42 -17.53
C CYS A 223 9.72 2.15 -16.42
N TYR A 224 10.56 1.45 -15.65
CA TYR A 224 11.39 2.07 -14.61
C TYR A 224 12.36 3.12 -15.17
N VAL A 225 12.79 2.98 -16.42
CA VAL A 225 13.74 3.92 -17.05
C VAL A 225 13.07 5.26 -17.31
N CYS A 226 12.00 5.27 -18.09
CA CYS A 226 11.37 6.49 -18.60
C CYS A 226 10.07 6.89 -17.89
N LEU A 227 9.56 6.06 -16.99
CA LEU A 227 8.32 6.28 -16.23
C LEU A 227 7.05 6.35 -17.10
N GLY A 228 7.14 5.96 -18.38
CA GLY A 228 5.99 5.82 -19.29
C GLY A 228 5.16 4.58 -18.99
N ALA A 229 3.86 4.64 -19.30
CA ALA A 229 2.95 3.50 -19.16
C ALA A 229 3.47 2.30 -19.95
N TRP A 230 3.31 1.10 -19.42
CA TRP A 230 3.70 -0.12 -20.14
C TRP A 230 2.53 -0.60 -21.00
N ASP A 231 2.68 -0.54 -22.33
CA ASP A 231 1.67 -1.01 -23.31
C ASP A 231 2.23 -2.08 -24.29
N GLY A 232 3.38 -2.67 -23.97
CA GLY A 232 4.15 -3.56 -24.84
C GLY A 232 5.39 -2.88 -25.43
N PHE A 233 5.92 -3.42 -26.54
CA PHE A 233 7.06 -2.84 -27.28
C PHE A 233 6.63 -1.77 -28.31
N SER A 234 5.44 -1.20 -28.13
CA SER A 234 4.80 -0.34 -29.12
C SER A 234 5.43 1.05 -29.12
N ARG A 235 5.62 1.64 -30.31
CA ARG A 235 6.04 3.04 -30.46
C ARG A 235 4.92 3.94 -29.90
N GLY A 236 5.12 4.55 -28.74
CA GLY A 236 4.18 5.50 -28.12
C GLY A 236 4.17 5.53 -26.59
N ALA A 237 4.44 4.41 -25.93
CA ALA A 237 4.45 4.29 -24.46
C ALA A 237 5.75 4.81 -23.80
N HIS A 238 6.85 4.69 -24.51
CA HIS A 238 8.17 5.06 -24.01
C HIS A 238 8.57 6.45 -24.50
N ARG A 239 9.27 7.21 -23.64
CA ARG A 239 9.89 8.47 -24.08
C ARG A 239 10.89 8.21 -25.22
N PRO A 240 11.08 9.17 -26.16
CA PRO A 240 11.99 9.00 -27.30
C PRO A 240 13.42 8.58 -26.93
N ASP A 241 13.90 9.02 -25.77
CA ASP A 241 15.22 8.77 -25.18
C ASP A 241 15.30 7.48 -24.33
N CYS A 242 14.21 6.72 -24.22
CA CYS A 242 14.19 5.49 -23.44
C CYS A 242 14.93 4.36 -24.17
N ARG A 243 15.86 3.68 -23.49
CA ARG A 243 16.60 2.53 -24.07
C ARG A 243 15.75 1.34 -24.55
N ILE A 244 14.48 1.28 -24.15
CA ILE A 244 13.50 0.25 -24.55
C ILE A 244 12.68 0.70 -25.77
N ASN A 245 12.82 1.97 -26.18
CA ASN A 245 12.22 2.51 -27.39
C ASN A 245 12.95 1.93 -28.61
N HIS A 246 12.64 0.68 -28.95
CA HIS A 246 13.12 0.06 -30.17
C HIS A 246 12.36 0.65 -31.34
N GLY A 247 12.96 1.63 -32.00
CA GLY A 247 12.75 1.80 -33.43
C GLY A 247 13.22 0.53 -34.14
N SER A 248 12.33 -0.05 -34.94
CA SER A 248 12.57 -1.05 -36.00
C SER A 248 14.00 -1.61 -36.11
N TRP A 249 14.19 -2.86 -35.65
CA TRP A 249 15.32 -3.72 -36.07
C TRP A 249 14.95 -4.54 -37.33
N PHE A 250 14.34 -3.90 -38.33
CA PHE A 250 14.19 -4.43 -39.69
C PHE A 250 14.30 -3.26 -40.67
N GLU A 251 15.00 -3.47 -41.79
CA GLU A 251 15.64 -2.52 -42.75
C GLU A 251 17.08 -2.19 -42.32
N ASP A 252 18.17 -2.72 -42.90
CA ASP A 252 18.43 -3.55 -44.10
C ASP A 252 19.50 -4.63 -43.80
#